data_AF-A0A350W7M8-F1
#
_entry.id   AF-A0A350W7M8-F1
#
_cell.length_a   1.000
_cell.length_b   1.000
_cell.length_c   1.000
_cell.angle_alpha   90.00
_cell.angle_beta   90.00
_cell.angle_gamma   90.00
#
_symmetry.space_group_name_H-M   'P 1'
#
loop_
_entity.id
_entity.type
_entity.pdbx_description
1 polymer ?
#
loop_
_entity_poly.entity_id
_entity_poly.type
_entity_poly.pdbx_seq_one_letter_code
_entity_poly.pdbx_strand_id
1 'polypeptide(L)'
;MKEYIVLVPNNIKNKIIELSRIKYYNYNIKFMSIDTFIKRVTFDFDEKTIYNLMKKYNYNYSTSLVYLDNLNYISNKLSNNKMTKLKEIKDYLDSNKLLIYDNLFKEYVKDKEIYIYGYDYINKYYKSILDNYNYKVIDYEYKDYAIKDIYEFNYIDDEVLFVIDNICNLISKNINISKIKLIISNEYKEPIYRLFKIYNIPISVKNRSIYSIKEVKNILNNLNNINEEIDSINDTSIKEKIVKVINKYSFIDNKEEVKELIVNDLKNTYLNEDNTGIKIVSINDYFDDDDYVFYLGYNKENIVLYKDNEYFNDKEKVILGYDTSIELNINKKIEIIKKIKNIKNLTISYKLFDNSGNYTRCDLINDINIIDNYKTKYTNSNMMNKIFLAMKLDNLVKYNIKDKDIDLLSSNYDIPYMQYDNKYHSVDKNKLYKYLNNKLLLS
;
A
#
# COMPACT_ATOMS: atom_id res chain seq x y z
N MET A 1 9.89 25.19 29.16
CA MET A 1 9.02 23.99 29.10
C MET A 1 9.87 22.84 28.61
N LYS A 2 9.88 21.69 29.30
CA LYS A 2 10.67 20.52 28.85
C LYS A 2 10.02 19.97 27.57
N GLU A 3 10.80 19.86 26.49
CA GLU A 3 10.35 19.28 25.23
C GLU A 3 10.67 17.78 25.20
N TYR A 4 9.71 16.99 24.73
CA TYR A 4 9.79 15.54 24.65
C TYR A 4 9.77 15.08 23.19
N ILE A 5 10.47 14.00 22.89
CA ILE A 5 10.46 13.38 21.56
C ILE A 5 9.72 12.06 21.65
N VAL A 6 8.70 11.88 20.82
CA VAL A 6 7.97 10.62 20.71
C VAL A 6 8.22 10.03 19.32
N LEU A 7 8.80 8.83 19.31
CA LEU A 7 9.00 8.02 18.12
C LEU A 7 7.80 7.10 17.95
N VAL A 8 7.05 7.29 16.86
CA VAL A 8 5.79 6.58 16.59
C VAL A 8 5.71 6.16 15.12
N PRO A 9 5.15 4.97 14.78
CA PRO A 9 4.96 4.56 13.40
C PRO A 9 4.06 5.53 12.64
N ASN A 10 4.38 5.77 11.36
CA ASN A 10 3.64 6.72 10.53
C ASN A 10 2.15 6.36 10.40
N ASN A 11 1.82 5.07 10.35
CA ASN A 11 0.45 4.54 10.21
C ASN A 11 -0.49 4.98 11.35
N ILE A 12 0.02 5.10 12.57
CA ILE A 12 -0.79 5.48 13.74
C ILE A 12 -0.50 6.92 14.20
N LYS A 13 0.54 7.57 13.65
CA LYS A 13 1.06 8.87 14.09
C LYS A 13 -0.04 9.93 14.26
N ASN A 14 -0.91 10.12 13.25
CA ASN A 14 -1.94 11.16 13.30
C ASN A 14 -2.93 10.92 14.43
N LYS A 15 -3.40 9.67 14.60
CA LYS A 15 -4.30 9.30 15.70
C LYS A 15 -3.63 9.49 17.06
N ILE A 16 -2.36 9.14 17.21
CA ILE A 16 -1.60 9.36 18.45
C ILE A 16 -1.41 10.85 18.73
N ILE A 17 -1.19 11.69 17.72
CA ILE A 17 -1.14 13.15 17.87
C ILE A 17 -2.48 13.69 18.37
N GLU A 18 -3.61 13.22 17.82
CA GLU A 18 -4.94 13.62 18.27
C GLU A 18 -5.18 13.24 19.74
N LEU A 19 -4.92 11.99 20.10
CA LEU A 19 -5.11 11.49 21.47
C LEU A 19 -4.18 12.20 22.48
N SER A 20 -2.92 12.41 22.10
CA SER A 20 -1.93 13.07 22.96
C SER A 20 -2.23 14.55 23.16
N ARG A 21 -2.75 15.26 22.15
CA ARG A 21 -3.17 16.67 22.30
C ARG A 21 -4.32 16.83 23.27
N ILE A 22 -5.18 15.83 23.42
CA ILE A 22 -6.27 15.86 24.42
C ILE A 22 -5.71 15.59 25.82
N LYS A 23 -4.92 14.51 25.98
CA LYS A 23 -4.46 14.03 27.29
C LYS A 23 -3.25 14.80 27.85
N TYR A 24 -2.37 15.27 26.98
CA TYR A 24 -1.07 15.86 27.31
C TYR A 24 -0.91 17.27 26.72
N TYR A 25 -2.00 18.03 26.65
CA TYR A 25 -2.05 19.37 26.04
C TYR A 25 -1.00 20.36 26.58
N ASN A 26 -0.56 20.20 27.83
CA ASN A 26 0.46 21.04 28.48
C ASN A 26 1.91 20.63 28.17
N TYR A 27 2.14 19.59 27.37
CA TYR A 27 3.48 19.11 27.06
C TYR A 27 3.87 19.52 25.63
N ASN A 28 5.09 20.05 25.48
CA ASN A 28 5.66 20.26 24.15
C ASN A 28 6.24 18.92 23.65
N ILE A 29 5.52 18.27 22.72
CA ILE A 29 5.87 16.95 22.21
C ILE A 29 6.14 17.01 20.70
N LYS A 30 7.32 16.52 20.30
CA LYS A 30 7.73 16.38 18.90
C LYS A 30 7.57 14.93 18.44
N PHE A 31 6.74 14.71 17.42
CA PHE A 31 6.45 13.38 16.87
C PHE A 31 7.21 13.11 15.57
N MET A 32 7.93 11.99 15.50
CA MET A 32 8.57 11.49 14.27
C MET A 32 8.61 9.96 14.25
N SER A 33 8.95 9.33 13.14
CA SER A 33 9.20 7.88 13.12
C SER A 33 10.62 7.57 13.58
N ILE A 34 10.87 6.31 13.98
CA ILE A 34 12.24 5.84 14.26
C ILE A 34 13.13 6.06 13.03
N ASP A 35 12.67 5.73 11.82
CA ASP A 35 13.48 5.90 10.60
C ASP A 35 13.91 7.35 10.39
N THR A 36 13.00 8.31 10.58
CA THR A 36 13.33 9.75 10.50
C THR A 36 14.33 10.15 11.58
N PHE A 37 14.16 9.64 12.80
CA PHE A 37 15.10 9.91 13.89
C PHE A 37 16.49 9.38 13.55
N ILE A 38 16.60 8.11 13.14
CA ILE A 38 17.85 7.44 12.79
C ILE A 38 18.58 8.20 11.68
N LYS A 39 17.90 8.50 10.56
CA LYS A 39 18.47 9.30 9.46
C LYS A 39 19.03 10.65 9.91
N ARG A 40 18.34 11.35 10.81
CA ARG A 40 18.81 12.66 11.29
C ARG A 40 19.99 12.57 12.25
N VAL A 41 20.12 11.50 13.03
CA VAL A 41 21.27 11.32 13.93
C VAL A 41 22.48 10.64 13.27
N THR A 42 22.27 9.95 12.14
CA THR A 42 23.33 9.36 11.31
C THR A 42 23.61 10.25 10.10
N PHE A 43 22.93 10.02 8.99
CA PHE A 43 22.95 10.80 7.77
C PHE A 43 21.71 10.49 6.92
N ASP A 44 21.38 11.41 6.03
CA ASP A 44 20.41 11.20 4.95
C ASP A 44 21.09 11.43 3.59
N PHE A 45 20.37 11.16 2.52
CA PHE A 45 20.82 11.38 1.15
C PHE A 45 19.66 11.87 0.29
N ASP A 46 19.98 12.57 -0.79
CA ASP A 46 19.01 13.13 -1.72
C ASP A 46 19.19 12.56 -3.14
N GLU A 47 18.40 13.07 -4.07
CA GLU A 47 18.45 12.67 -5.47
C GLU A 47 19.80 12.96 -6.13
N LYS A 48 20.53 13.97 -5.63
CA LYS A 48 21.88 14.30 -6.11
C LYS A 48 22.88 13.24 -5.69
N THR A 49 22.80 12.71 -4.47
CA THR A 49 23.61 11.56 -4.02
C THR A 49 23.42 10.37 -4.96
N ILE A 50 22.15 10.03 -5.26
CA ILE A 50 21.79 8.88 -6.09
C ILE A 50 22.35 9.07 -7.51
N TYR A 51 22.13 10.24 -8.12
CA TYR A 51 22.65 10.56 -9.46
C TYR A 51 24.17 10.39 -9.54
N ASN A 52 24.92 10.86 -8.54
CA ASN A 52 26.38 10.77 -8.54
C ASN A 52 26.87 9.32 -8.44
N LEU A 53 26.20 8.46 -7.65
CA LEU A 53 26.53 7.03 -7.62
C LEU A 53 26.26 6.35 -8.97
N MET A 54 25.11 6.64 -9.58
CA MET A 54 24.76 6.09 -10.89
C MET A 54 25.83 6.47 -11.92
N LYS A 55 26.24 7.73 -11.99
CA LYS A 55 27.28 8.20 -12.92
C LYS A 55 28.67 7.64 -12.62
N LYS A 56 29.09 7.65 -11.35
CA LYS A 56 30.45 7.24 -10.96
C LYS A 56 30.71 5.75 -11.16
N TYR A 57 29.72 4.91 -10.83
CA TYR A 57 29.87 3.46 -10.84
C TYR A 57 29.07 2.75 -11.94
N ASN A 58 28.37 3.52 -12.79
CA ASN A 58 27.47 3.00 -13.82
C ASN A 58 26.40 2.06 -13.24
N TYR A 59 25.88 2.42 -12.06
CA TYR A 59 24.80 1.68 -11.41
C TYR A 59 23.43 2.16 -11.88
N ASN A 60 22.45 1.24 -11.91
CA ASN A 60 21.05 1.63 -12.05
C ASN A 60 20.51 2.19 -10.71
N TYR A 61 19.30 2.76 -10.74
CA TYR A 61 18.68 3.35 -9.56
C TYR A 61 18.58 2.36 -8.39
N SER A 62 18.03 1.16 -8.65
CA SER A 62 17.82 0.14 -7.62
C SER A 62 19.12 -0.32 -6.94
N THR A 63 20.19 -0.50 -7.71
CA THR A 63 21.51 -0.89 -7.20
C THR A 63 22.10 0.23 -6.35
N SER A 64 21.93 1.49 -6.78
CA SER A 64 22.41 2.65 -6.02
C SER A 64 21.73 2.75 -4.66
N LEU A 65 20.41 2.52 -4.59
CA LEU A 65 19.67 2.47 -3.32
C LEU A 65 20.16 1.36 -2.41
N VAL A 66 20.38 0.14 -2.94
CA VAL A 66 20.91 -0.98 -2.15
C VAL A 66 22.23 -0.60 -1.48
N TYR A 67 23.16 0.05 -2.18
CA TYR A 67 24.39 0.51 -1.54
C TYR A 67 24.14 1.58 -0.48
N LEU A 68 23.35 2.61 -0.79
CA LEU A 68 23.03 3.72 0.12
C LEU A 68 22.37 3.24 1.42
N ASP A 69 21.37 2.37 1.31
CA ASP A 69 20.65 1.80 2.45
C ASP A 69 21.58 0.97 3.36
N ASN A 70 22.63 0.37 2.77
CA ASN A 70 23.59 -0.45 3.50
C ASN A 70 24.81 0.31 4.03
N LEU A 71 25.02 1.58 3.67
CA LEU A 71 26.11 2.42 4.23
C LEU A 71 26.02 2.56 5.74
N ASN A 72 24.79 2.51 6.27
CA ASN A 72 24.48 2.55 7.69
C ASN A 72 25.06 1.38 8.48
N TYR A 73 25.41 0.27 7.81
CA TYR A 73 25.89 -0.97 8.42
C TYR A 73 27.40 -1.14 8.38
N ILE A 74 28.15 -0.12 7.93
CA ILE A 74 29.61 -0.18 7.86
C ILE A 74 30.20 -0.46 9.26
N SER A 75 31.06 -1.46 9.33
CA SER A 75 31.66 -1.92 10.57
C SER A 75 33.06 -2.47 10.35
N ASN A 76 33.86 -2.48 11.42
CA ASN A 76 35.16 -3.15 11.44
C ASN A 76 35.07 -4.62 11.87
N LYS A 77 33.88 -5.09 12.28
CA LYS A 77 33.68 -6.49 12.70
C LYS A 77 33.74 -7.49 11.54
N LEU A 78 33.47 -7.04 10.33
CA LEU A 78 33.43 -7.88 9.12
C LEU A 78 34.48 -7.36 8.13
N SER A 79 35.34 -8.25 7.65
CA SER A 79 36.34 -7.92 6.63
C SER A 79 36.12 -8.80 5.40
N ASN A 80 35.35 -8.29 4.43
CA ASN A 80 35.08 -8.94 3.16
C ASN A 80 34.92 -7.89 2.03
N ASN A 81 34.86 -8.36 0.78
CA ASN A 81 34.76 -7.48 -0.40
C ASN A 81 33.53 -6.55 -0.35
N LYS A 82 32.41 -7.03 0.20
CA LYS A 82 31.20 -6.23 0.38
C LYS A 82 31.45 -5.03 1.30
N MET A 83 32.04 -5.28 2.47
CA MET A 83 32.36 -4.23 3.43
C MET A 83 33.39 -3.24 2.87
N THR A 84 34.42 -3.73 2.18
CA THR A 84 35.40 -2.86 1.51
C THR A 84 34.72 -1.97 0.49
N LYS A 85 33.80 -2.51 -0.31
CA LYS A 85 33.04 -1.74 -1.30
C LYS A 85 32.17 -0.66 -0.66
N LEU A 86 31.49 -0.95 0.44
CA LEU A 86 30.69 0.05 1.15
C LEU A 86 31.56 1.18 1.72
N LYS A 87 32.73 0.85 2.27
CA LYS A 87 33.70 1.85 2.75
C LYS A 87 34.18 2.77 1.62
N GLU A 88 34.57 2.21 0.48
CA GLU A 88 34.94 2.99 -0.72
C GLU A 88 33.83 3.95 -1.16
N ILE A 89 32.58 3.45 -1.19
CA ILE A 89 31.42 4.27 -1.59
C ILE A 89 31.19 5.38 -0.55
N LYS A 90 31.25 5.06 0.75
CA LYS A 90 31.08 6.04 1.83
C LYS A 90 32.12 7.15 1.74
N ASP A 91 33.39 6.78 1.58
CA ASP A 91 34.51 7.72 1.48
C ASP A 91 34.36 8.64 0.27
N TYR A 92 33.95 8.10 -0.89
CA TYR A 92 33.64 8.89 -2.07
C TYR A 92 32.52 9.90 -1.80
N LEU A 93 31.42 9.46 -1.19
CA LEU A 93 30.27 10.32 -0.92
C LEU A 93 30.58 11.42 0.10
N ASP A 94 31.32 11.10 1.17
CA ASP A 94 31.73 12.08 2.18
C ASP A 94 32.74 13.09 1.62
N SER A 95 33.73 12.63 0.85
CA SER A 95 34.73 13.49 0.21
C SER A 95 34.11 14.51 -0.74
N ASN A 96 32.99 14.14 -1.39
CA ASN A 96 32.25 15.01 -2.30
C ASN A 96 31.07 15.73 -1.62
N LYS A 97 30.91 15.62 -0.29
CA LYS A 97 29.81 16.24 0.48
C LYS A 97 28.42 15.89 -0.06
N LEU A 98 28.23 14.64 -0.47
CA LEU A 98 26.98 14.14 -1.04
C LEU A 98 26.05 13.53 0.01
N LEU A 99 26.47 13.44 1.26
CA LEU A 99 25.65 12.95 2.37
C LEU A 99 25.24 14.11 3.27
N ILE A 100 24.02 14.06 3.78
CA ILE A 100 23.40 15.13 4.54
C ILE A 100 23.49 14.79 6.03
N TYR A 101 24.22 15.60 6.79
CA TYR A 101 24.41 15.44 8.23
C TYR A 101 23.71 16.57 8.99
N ASP A 102 22.77 16.21 9.89
CA ASP A 102 22.06 17.16 10.75
C ASP A 102 22.73 17.26 12.12
N ASN A 103 23.93 17.88 12.14
CA ASN A 103 24.73 18.01 13.36
C ASN A 103 23.99 18.77 14.47
N LEU A 104 23.19 19.78 14.10
CA LEU A 104 22.38 20.54 15.06
C LEU A 104 21.32 19.65 15.73
N PHE A 105 20.65 18.80 14.96
CA PHE A 105 19.72 17.84 15.56
C PHE A 105 20.41 16.82 16.44
N LYS A 106 21.57 16.31 16.01
CA LYS A 106 22.36 15.35 16.80
C LYS A 106 22.76 15.92 18.15
N GLU A 107 23.13 17.19 18.23
CA GLU A 107 23.38 17.86 19.51
C GLU A 107 22.08 18.11 20.29
N TYR A 108 21.05 18.60 19.59
CA TYR A 108 19.74 18.89 20.17
C TYR A 108 19.12 17.69 20.92
N VAL A 109 19.27 16.46 20.42
CA VAL A 109 18.62 15.27 21.00
C VAL A 109 19.39 14.63 22.15
N LYS A 110 20.67 14.94 22.37
CA LYS A 110 21.49 14.31 23.42
C LYS A 110 20.89 14.49 24.82
N ASP A 111 20.35 15.67 25.10
CA ASP A 111 19.78 16.04 26.40
C ASP A 111 18.25 15.85 26.47
N LYS A 112 17.66 15.13 25.51
CA LYS A 112 16.21 14.93 25.43
C LYS A 112 15.82 13.54 25.91
N GLU A 113 14.65 13.46 26.52
CA GLU A 113 14.00 12.18 26.78
C GLU A 113 13.22 11.75 25.53
N ILE A 114 13.53 10.54 25.07
CA ILE A 114 12.93 9.94 23.89
C ILE A 114 11.98 8.83 24.35
N TYR A 115 10.74 8.86 23.86
CA TYR A 115 9.75 7.82 24.13
C TYR A 115 9.42 7.10 22.83
N ILE A 116 9.49 5.77 22.83
CA ILE A 116 9.15 4.95 21.68
C ILE A 116 7.80 4.29 21.97
N TYR A 117 6.83 4.49 21.08
CA TYR A 117 5.46 4.01 21.28
C TYR A 117 4.87 3.44 19.99
N GLY A 118 4.20 2.30 20.09
CA GLY A 118 3.50 1.65 18.97
C GLY A 118 4.38 0.80 18.04
N TYR A 119 5.65 0.57 18.39
CA TYR A 119 6.52 -0.38 17.68
C TYR A 119 6.53 -1.71 18.41
N ASP A 120 6.09 -2.78 17.75
CA ASP A 120 6.12 -4.15 18.29
C ASP A 120 7.53 -4.71 18.42
N TYR A 121 8.42 -4.28 17.53
CA TYR A 121 9.80 -4.71 17.48
C TYR A 121 10.71 -3.56 17.07
N ILE A 122 11.81 -3.39 17.80
CA ILE A 122 12.90 -2.48 17.45
C ILE A 122 14.08 -3.36 17.05
N ASN A 123 14.48 -3.27 15.77
CA ASN A 123 15.58 -4.08 15.25
C ASN A 123 16.90 -3.75 15.95
N LYS A 124 17.84 -4.71 15.95
CA LYS A 124 19.13 -4.61 16.64
C LYS A 124 19.95 -3.40 16.18
N TYR A 125 19.85 -3.04 14.90
CA TYR A 125 20.54 -1.85 14.37
C TYR A 125 19.99 -0.55 14.97
N TYR A 126 18.69 -0.33 14.95
CA TYR A 126 18.06 0.84 15.56
C TYR A 126 18.34 0.89 17.06
N LYS A 127 18.27 -0.26 17.74
CA LYS A 127 18.64 -0.35 19.15
C LYS A 127 20.07 0.10 19.39
N SER A 128 21.03 -0.36 18.58
CA SER A 128 22.43 0.05 18.72
C SER A 128 22.67 1.56 18.59
N ILE A 129 21.83 2.26 17.83
CA ILE A 129 21.88 3.73 17.71
C ILE A 129 21.19 4.40 18.88
N LEU A 130 19.99 3.92 19.24
CA LEU A 130 19.17 4.44 20.33
C LEU A 130 19.87 4.31 21.69
N ASP A 131 20.68 3.27 21.89
CA ASP A 131 21.46 3.05 23.12
C ASP A 131 22.48 4.18 23.42
N ASN A 132 22.75 5.07 22.44
CA ASN A 132 23.53 6.29 22.67
C ASN A 132 22.71 7.47 23.24
N TYR A 133 21.40 7.28 23.47
CA TYR A 133 20.47 8.32 23.89
C TYR A 133 19.60 7.85 25.07
N ASN A 134 19.02 8.80 25.79
CA ASN A 134 18.08 8.51 26.88
C ASN A 134 16.68 8.19 26.32
N TYR A 135 16.45 6.91 25.99
CA TYR A 135 15.16 6.44 25.49
C TYR A 135 14.42 5.51 26.46
N LYS A 136 13.09 5.53 26.37
CA LYS A 136 12.19 4.60 27.05
C LYS A 136 11.22 4.01 26.03
N VAL A 137 11.07 2.70 26.05
CA VAL A 137 10.03 2.01 25.27
C VAL A 137 8.77 1.93 26.11
N ILE A 138 7.66 2.39 25.55
CA ILE A 138 6.33 2.25 26.13
C ILE A 138 5.63 1.15 25.36
N ASP A 139 5.28 0.08 26.05
CA ASP A 139 4.55 -1.03 25.46
C ASP A 139 3.17 -0.56 24.96
N TYR A 140 2.84 -1.00 23.75
CA TYR A 140 1.51 -0.80 23.19
C TYR A 140 0.56 -1.86 23.76
N GLU A 141 -0.48 -1.42 24.44
CA GLU A 141 -1.49 -2.32 25.01
C GLU A 141 -2.42 -2.83 23.91
N TYR A 142 -2.19 -4.07 23.49
CA TYR A 142 -3.09 -4.77 22.57
C TYR A 142 -4.24 -5.43 23.31
N LYS A 143 -5.42 -5.34 22.72
CA LYS A 143 -6.58 -6.14 23.11
C LYS A 143 -6.43 -7.56 22.53
N ASP A 144 -7.08 -8.52 23.18
CA ASP A 144 -7.06 -9.94 22.81
C ASP A 144 -8.49 -10.42 22.51
N TYR A 145 -9.08 -9.90 21.44
CA TYR A 145 -10.40 -10.33 21.00
C TYR A 145 -10.34 -11.72 20.35
N ALA A 146 -11.31 -12.57 20.70
CA ALA A 146 -11.39 -13.92 20.17
C ALA A 146 -11.83 -13.92 18.70
N ILE A 147 -11.14 -14.72 17.89
CA ILE A 147 -11.49 -14.95 16.48
C ILE A 147 -12.16 -16.32 16.43
N LYS A 148 -13.44 -16.32 16.07
CA LYS A 148 -14.29 -17.53 16.15
C LYS A 148 -14.31 -18.31 14.85
N ASP A 149 -14.40 -17.60 13.74
CA ASP A 149 -14.66 -18.17 12.42
C ASP A 149 -13.74 -17.53 11.37
N ILE A 150 -13.28 -18.36 10.42
CA ILE A 150 -12.65 -17.91 9.17
C ILE A 150 -13.46 -18.47 8.01
N TYR A 151 -13.70 -17.66 6.99
CA TYR A 151 -14.50 -18.04 5.83
C TYR A 151 -13.61 -18.48 4.66
N GLU A 152 -13.91 -19.64 4.09
CA GLU A 152 -13.21 -20.23 2.95
C GLU A 152 -14.01 -20.05 1.66
N PHE A 153 -13.32 -19.69 0.58
CA PHE A 153 -13.90 -19.56 -0.76
C PHE A 153 -13.01 -20.21 -1.81
N ASN A 154 -13.62 -20.64 -2.91
CA ASN A 154 -12.85 -21.16 -4.03
C ASN A 154 -12.10 -20.05 -4.75
N TYR A 155 -12.78 -18.94 -5.07
CA TYR A 155 -12.24 -17.86 -5.91
C TYR A 155 -12.41 -16.47 -5.27
N ILE A 156 -11.62 -15.50 -5.73
CA ILE A 156 -11.67 -14.11 -5.26
C ILE A 156 -13.08 -13.52 -5.39
N ASP A 157 -13.74 -13.72 -6.53
CA ASP A 157 -15.05 -13.11 -6.78
C ASP A 157 -16.09 -13.59 -5.75
N ASP A 158 -16.06 -14.87 -5.36
CA ASP A 158 -16.95 -15.44 -4.33
C ASP A 158 -16.70 -14.83 -2.96
N GLU A 159 -15.42 -14.68 -2.58
CA GLU A 159 -15.01 -14.05 -1.33
C GLU A 159 -15.43 -12.58 -1.27
N VAL A 160 -15.24 -11.83 -2.36
CA VAL A 160 -15.64 -10.42 -2.45
C VAL A 160 -17.16 -10.28 -2.39
N LEU A 161 -17.92 -11.18 -3.03
CA LEU A 161 -19.39 -11.18 -2.95
C LEU A 161 -19.87 -11.42 -1.52
N PHE A 162 -19.26 -12.35 -0.78
CA PHE A 162 -19.53 -12.54 0.64
C PHE A 162 -19.31 -11.26 1.46
N VAL A 163 -18.20 -10.57 1.22
CA VAL A 163 -17.89 -9.31 1.90
C VAL A 163 -18.90 -8.22 1.54
N ILE A 164 -19.25 -8.08 0.26
CA ILE A 164 -20.29 -7.15 -0.21
C ILE A 164 -21.62 -7.42 0.52
N ASP A 165 -22.03 -8.68 0.60
CA ASP A 165 -23.29 -9.05 1.22
C ASP A 165 -23.30 -8.75 2.72
N ASN A 166 -22.17 -8.89 3.41
CA ASN A 166 -22.02 -8.47 4.80
C ASN A 166 -22.02 -6.95 4.97
N ILE A 167 -21.33 -6.22 4.09
CA ILE A 167 -21.33 -4.76 4.07
C ILE A 167 -22.75 -4.22 3.87
N CYS A 168 -23.52 -4.77 2.92
CA CYS A 168 -24.92 -4.41 2.72
C CYS A 168 -25.75 -4.64 4.00
N ASN A 169 -25.51 -5.72 4.75
CA ASN A 169 -26.18 -5.96 6.03
C ASN A 169 -25.77 -4.97 7.12
N LEU A 170 -24.53 -4.46 7.11
CA LEU A 170 -24.09 -3.43 8.05
C LEU A 170 -24.73 -2.07 7.70
N ILE A 171 -24.78 -1.73 6.42
CA ILE A 171 -25.39 -0.49 5.92
C ILE A 171 -26.91 -0.49 6.22
N SER A 172 -27.60 -1.61 6.03
CA SER A 172 -29.03 -1.72 6.38
C SER A 172 -29.31 -1.58 7.88
N LYS A 173 -28.30 -1.81 8.72
CA LYS A 173 -28.32 -1.52 10.17
C LYS A 173 -27.87 -0.11 10.52
N ASN A 174 -27.79 0.80 9.54
CA ASN A 174 -27.36 2.20 9.69
C ASN A 174 -25.92 2.36 10.22
N ILE A 175 -25.03 1.40 9.97
CA ILE A 175 -23.61 1.57 10.26
C ILE A 175 -23.00 2.52 9.23
N ASN A 176 -22.30 3.55 9.71
CA ASN A 176 -21.66 4.55 8.85
C ASN A 176 -20.56 3.89 8.00
N ILE A 177 -20.55 4.18 6.71
CA ILE A 177 -19.59 3.61 5.75
C ILE A 177 -18.13 3.89 6.11
N SER A 178 -17.86 5.02 6.78
CA SER A 178 -16.52 5.38 7.26
C SER A 178 -15.98 4.46 8.35
N LYS A 179 -16.86 3.70 9.02
CA LYS A 179 -16.51 2.68 10.02
C LYS A 179 -16.25 1.30 9.40
N ILE A 180 -16.50 1.14 8.10
CA ILE A 180 -16.22 -0.10 7.38
C ILE A 180 -14.85 0.01 6.70
N LYS A 181 -13.99 -0.98 6.94
CA LYS A 181 -12.60 -1.00 6.47
C LYS A 181 -12.27 -2.33 5.81
N LEU A 182 -11.42 -2.30 4.78
CA LEU A 182 -10.96 -3.48 4.05
C LEU A 182 -9.44 -3.61 4.17
N ILE A 183 -8.96 -4.78 4.59
CA ILE A 183 -7.55 -5.18 4.47
C ILE A 183 -7.47 -6.17 3.32
N ILE A 184 -6.74 -5.80 2.26
CA ILE A 184 -6.67 -6.58 1.02
C ILE A 184 -5.24 -6.61 0.46
N SER A 185 -4.89 -7.70 -0.22
CA SER A 185 -3.70 -7.76 -1.07
C SER A 185 -3.97 -7.14 -2.46
N ASN A 186 -2.92 -6.92 -3.26
CA ASN A 186 -3.04 -6.21 -4.54
C ASN A 186 -3.95 -6.91 -5.56
N GLU A 187 -4.03 -8.24 -5.52
CA GLU A 187 -4.86 -9.05 -6.43
C GLU A 187 -6.37 -8.80 -6.28
N TYR A 188 -6.81 -8.37 -5.09
CA TYR A 188 -8.23 -8.07 -4.83
C TYR A 188 -8.65 -6.70 -5.36
N LYS A 189 -7.71 -5.82 -5.75
CA LYS A 189 -8.05 -4.45 -6.16
C LYS A 189 -9.02 -4.41 -7.33
N GLU A 190 -8.74 -5.13 -8.41
CA GLU A 190 -9.62 -5.14 -9.58
C GLU A 190 -10.98 -5.78 -9.27
N PRO A 191 -11.06 -6.98 -8.68
CA PRO A 191 -12.33 -7.61 -8.34
C PRO A 191 -13.19 -6.74 -7.42
N ILE A 192 -12.58 -6.11 -6.42
CA ILE A 192 -13.29 -5.18 -5.54
C ILE A 192 -13.80 -3.96 -6.31
N TYR A 193 -12.98 -3.29 -7.12
CA TYR A 193 -13.47 -2.14 -7.88
C TYR A 193 -14.59 -2.49 -8.86
N ARG A 194 -14.49 -3.64 -9.52
CA ARG A 194 -15.50 -4.14 -10.46
C ARG A 194 -16.81 -4.47 -9.74
N LEU A 195 -16.75 -5.30 -8.70
CA LEU A 195 -17.92 -5.77 -7.97
C LEU A 195 -18.56 -4.66 -7.12
N PHE A 196 -17.77 -3.86 -6.41
CA PHE A 196 -18.33 -2.73 -5.62
C PHE A 196 -19.07 -1.74 -6.53
N LYS A 197 -18.58 -1.51 -7.75
CA LYS A 197 -19.29 -0.68 -8.74
C LYS A 197 -20.63 -1.30 -9.17
N ILE A 198 -20.69 -2.61 -9.38
CA ILE A 198 -21.95 -3.31 -9.72
C ILE A 198 -22.98 -3.24 -8.58
N TYR A 199 -22.51 -3.19 -7.33
CA TYR A 199 -23.34 -3.06 -6.14
C TYR A 199 -23.54 -1.61 -5.67
N ASN A 200 -22.99 -0.62 -6.39
CA ASN A 200 -23.00 0.79 -6.02
C ASN A 200 -22.47 1.07 -4.59
N ILE A 201 -21.49 0.28 -4.13
CA ILE A 201 -20.82 0.50 -2.85
C ILE A 201 -19.65 1.47 -3.08
N PRO A 202 -19.63 2.65 -2.43
CA PRO A 202 -18.53 3.59 -2.60
C PRO A 202 -17.29 3.05 -1.87
N ILE A 203 -16.18 3.02 -2.58
CA ILE A 203 -14.87 2.65 -2.04
C ILE A 203 -13.90 3.81 -2.23
N SER A 204 -13.14 4.12 -1.18
CA SER A 204 -12.01 5.03 -1.28
C SER A 204 -10.92 4.35 -2.09
N VAL A 205 -10.83 4.72 -3.37
CA VAL A 205 -9.82 4.22 -4.29
C VAL A 205 -8.46 4.69 -3.80
N LYS A 206 -7.55 3.74 -3.54
CA LYS A 206 -6.18 4.04 -3.13
C LYS A 206 -5.50 4.89 -4.19
N ASN A 207 -4.93 6.02 -3.76
CA ASN A 207 -3.85 6.79 -4.38
C ASN A 207 -3.49 6.36 -5.83
N ARG A 208 -4.15 6.95 -6.84
CA ARG A 208 -3.74 6.82 -8.24
C ARG A 208 -2.43 7.58 -8.45
N SER A 209 -1.40 6.91 -8.95
CA SER A 209 -0.14 7.58 -9.27
C SER A 209 -0.36 8.63 -10.36
N ILE A 210 0.24 9.80 -10.17
CA ILE A 210 0.19 10.88 -11.16
C ILE A 210 0.88 10.49 -12.47
N TYR A 211 1.80 9.51 -12.45
CA TYR A 211 2.43 8.96 -13.65
C TYR A 211 1.43 8.46 -14.71
N SER A 212 0.25 8.01 -14.29
CA SER A 212 -0.79 7.50 -15.20
C SER A 212 -1.60 8.60 -15.92
N ILE A 213 -1.35 9.86 -15.60
CA ILE A 213 -2.07 11.03 -16.10
C ILE A 213 -1.46 11.47 -17.45
N LYS A 214 -2.30 11.89 -18.40
CA LYS A 214 -1.87 12.20 -19.77
C LYS A 214 -0.90 13.37 -19.80
N GLU A 215 -1.19 14.40 -19.01
CA GLU A 215 -0.40 15.61 -18.82
C GLU A 215 1.02 15.27 -18.35
N VAL A 216 1.17 14.29 -17.46
CA VAL A 216 2.48 13.82 -16.99
C VAL A 216 3.26 13.11 -18.09
N LYS A 217 2.58 12.38 -18.99
CA LYS A 217 3.23 11.74 -20.14
C LYS A 217 3.77 12.75 -21.13
N ASN A 218 3.06 13.87 -21.34
CA ASN A 218 3.57 14.95 -22.18
C ASN A 218 4.89 15.49 -21.62
N ILE A 219 4.93 15.76 -20.30
CA ILE A 219 6.15 16.28 -19.62
C ILE A 219 7.33 15.35 -19.78
N LEU A 220 7.10 14.04 -19.66
CA LEU A 220 8.15 13.04 -19.83
C LEU A 220 8.68 12.92 -21.27
N ASN A 221 7.90 13.36 -22.26
CA ASN A 221 8.34 13.42 -23.66
C ASN A 221 9.12 14.70 -23.96
N ASN A 222 8.89 15.77 -23.21
CA ASN A 222 9.47 17.09 -23.43
C ASN A 222 10.23 17.62 -22.19
N LEU A 223 11.07 16.78 -21.57
CA LEU A 223 11.81 17.12 -20.35
C LEU A 223 12.80 18.29 -20.50
N ASN A 224 13.13 18.70 -21.73
CA ASN A 224 14.00 19.85 -21.97
C ASN A 224 13.24 21.19 -22.09
N ASN A 225 11.91 21.17 -22.30
CA ASN A 225 11.07 22.37 -22.31
C ASN A 225 9.83 22.19 -21.41
N ILE A 226 10.09 21.97 -20.12
CA ILE A 226 9.05 21.59 -19.14
C ILE A 226 8.10 22.74 -18.81
N ASN A 227 8.56 24.00 -18.90
CA ASN A 227 7.81 25.15 -18.38
C ASN A 227 6.48 25.36 -19.14
N GLU A 228 6.52 25.31 -20.48
CA GLU A 228 5.32 25.46 -21.31
C GLU A 228 4.27 24.37 -21.01
N GLU A 229 4.73 23.14 -20.80
CA GLU A 229 3.83 22.02 -20.53
C GLU A 229 3.26 22.06 -19.11
N ILE A 230 4.06 22.45 -18.11
CA ILE A 230 3.58 22.64 -16.74
C ILE A 230 2.52 23.75 -16.69
N ASP A 231 2.68 24.83 -17.47
CA ASP A 231 1.71 25.91 -17.52
C ASP A 231 0.40 25.54 -18.22
N SER A 232 0.43 24.54 -19.11
CA SER A 232 -0.77 24.00 -19.76
C SER A 232 -1.63 23.12 -18.82
N ILE A 233 -1.16 22.77 -17.63
CA ILE A 233 -1.90 21.94 -16.67
C ILE A 233 -2.93 22.78 -15.91
N ASN A 234 -4.20 22.49 -16.17
CA ASN A 234 -5.33 23.18 -15.51
C ASN A 234 -5.52 22.77 -14.05
N ASP A 235 -5.23 21.51 -13.69
CA ASP A 235 -5.40 21.00 -12.33
C ASP A 235 -4.21 21.42 -11.44
N THR A 236 -4.46 22.38 -10.55
CA THR A 236 -3.46 22.94 -9.65
C THR A 236 -2.85 21.89 -8.72
N SER A 237 -3.62 20.90 -8.27
CA SER A 237 -3.16 19.85 -7.37
C SER A 237 -2.15 18.92 -8.04
N ILE A 238 -2.37 18.63 -9.33
CA ILE A 238 -1.46 17.85 -10.17
C ILE A 238 -0.21 18.68 -10.47
N LYS A 239 -0.40 19.96 -10.87
CA LYS A 239 0.67 20.90 -11.17
C LYS A 239 1.67 21.01 -10.02
N GLU A 240 1.19 21.24 -8.79
CA GLU A 240 2.05 21.34 -7.59
C GLU A 240 2.87 20.09 -7.33
N LYS A 241 2.27 18.90 -7.50
CA LYS A 241 2.96 17.62 -7.29
C LYS A 241 4.07 17.41 -8.31
N ILE A 242 3.81 17.74 -9.58
CA ILE A 242 4.81 17.66 -10.64
C ILE A 242 5.96 18.63 -10.38
N VAL A 243 5.65 19.90 -10.08
CA VAL A 243 6.67 20.92 -9.77
C VAL A 243 7.56 20.48 -8.61
N LYS A 244 6.98 19.91 -7.54
CA LYS A 244 7.74 19.35 -6.42
C LYS A 244 8.73 18.27 -6.85
N VAL A 245 8.31 17.35 -7.74
CA VAL A 245 9.20 16.30 -8.27
C VAL A 245 10.31 16.90 -9.12
N ILE A 246 9.98 17.77 -10.08
CA ILE A 246 10.97 18.37 -10.98
C ILE A 246 12.00 19.22 -10.21
N ASN A 247 11.56 19.93 -9.16
CA ASN A 247 12.43 20.78 -8.34
C ASN A 247 13.51 20.02 -7.57
N LYS A 248 13.30 18.73 -7.26
CA LYS A 248 14.33 17.88 -6.65
C LYS A 248 15.57 17.77 -7.54
N TYR A 249 15.37 17.84 -8.86
CA TYR A 249 16.44 17.73 -9.84
C TYR A 249 16.95 19.09 -10.33
N SER A 250 16.65 20.19 -9.64
CA SER A 250 17.06 21.55 -10.02
C SER A 250 18.58 21.72 -10.18
N PHE A 251 19.38 20.81 -9.60
CA PHE A 251 20.84 20.77 -9.71
C PHE A 251 21.38 20.29 -11.07
N ILE A 252 20.51 19.88 -12.01
CA ILE A 252 20.87 19.46 -13.38
C ILE A 252 20.05 20.25 -14.40
N ASP A 253 20.71 20.76 -15.43
CA ASP A 253 20.04 21.46 -16.53
C ASP A 253 19.35 20.47 -17.48
N ASN A 254 20.08 19.47 -17.97
CA ASN A 254 19.56 18.45 -18.88
C ASN A 254 18.76 17.36 -18.15
N LYS A 255 17.45 17.54 -18.03
CA LYS A 255 16.57 16.62 -17.29
C LYS A 255 16.46 15.23 -17.91
N GLU A 256 16.79 15.06 -19.19
CA GLU A 256 16.84 13.72 -19.80
C GLU A 256 17.86 12.81 -19.10
N GLU A 257 18.92 13.35 -18.52
CA GLU A 257 19.90 12.54 -17.77
C GLU A 257 19.35 11.91 -16.49
N VAL A 258 18.30 12.50 -15.93
CA VAL A 258 17.65 12.05 -14.68
C VAL A 258 16.25 11.52 -14.94
N LYS A 259 15.91 11.21 -16.19
CA LYS A 259 14.60 10.70 -16.58
C LYS A 259 14.20 9.46 -15.77
N GLU A 260 15.11 8.53 -15.52
CA GLU A 260 14.86 7.33 -14.70
C GLU A 260 14.42 7.72 -13.28
N LEU A 261 15.11 8.70 -12.67
CA LEU A 261 14.81 9.20 -11.33
C LEU A 261 13.45 9.91 -11.30
N ILE A 262 13.21 10.83 -12.24
CA ILE A 262 11.94 11.56 -12.37
C ILE A 262 10.78 10.59 -12.54
N VAL A 263 10.92 9.59 -13.43
CA VAL A 263 9.88 8.57 -13.66
C VAL A 263 9.61 7.78 -12.38
N ASN A 264 10.65 7.40 -11.64
CA ASN A 264 10.49 6.72 -10.36
C ASN A 264 9.72 7.58 -9.34
N ASP A 265 10.08 8.87 -9.21
CA ASP A 265 9.43 9.79 -8.29
C ASP A 265 7.97 10.07 -8.66
N LEU A 266 7.66 10.23 -9.95
CA LEU A 266 6.28 10.38 -10.44
C LEU A 266 5.45 9.12 -10.21
N LYS A 267 6.02 7.92 -10.40
CA LYS A 267 5.35 6.63 -10.09
C LYS A 267 5.00 6.52 -8.60
N ASN A 268 5.85 7.08 -7.73
CA ASN A 268 5.66 7.09 -6.28
C ASN A 268 4.96 8.36 -5.75
N THR A 269 4.49 9.24 -6.63
CA THR A 269 3.68 10.40 -6.28
C THR A 269 2.21 10.13 -6.62
N TYR A 270 1.31 10.39 -5.69
CA TYR A 270 -0.08 9.96 -5.78
C TYR A 270 -1.06 11.13 -5.67
N LEU A 271 -2.23 11.02 -6.30
CA LEU A 271 -3.38 11.90 -6.06
C LEU A 271 -3.89 11.77 -4.63
N ASN A 272 -4.64 12.77 -4.14
CA ASN A 272 -5.20 12.70 -2.79
C ASN A 272 -6.34 11.67 -2.75
N GLU A 273 -6.48 10.97 -1.63
CA GLU A 273 -7.55 9.98 -1.43
C GLU A 273 -8.92 10.65 -1.25
N ASP A 274 -9.91 10.14 -1.99
CA ASP A 274 -11.32 10.45 -1.75
C ASP A 274 -11.76 9.78 -0.44
N ASN A 275 -12.09 10.57 0.57
CA ASN A 275 -12.43 10.10 1.92
C ASN A 275 -13.91 9.71 2.12
N THR A 276 -14.68 9.57 1.04
CA THR A 276 -16.15 9.45 1.10
C THR A 276 -16.69 8.01 1.07
N GLY A 277 -15.82 7.00 0.91
CA GLY A 277 -16.20 5.59 0.81
C GLY A 277 -15.57 4.69 1.85
N ILE A 278 -15.75 3.38 1.67
CA ILE A 278 -15.09 2.33 2.45
C ILE A 278 -13.58 2.42 2.24
N LYS A 279 -12.80 2.43 3.33
CA LYS A 279 -11.35 2.61 3.26
C LYS A 279 -10.62 1.29 3.11
N ILE A 280 -9.67 1.24 2.17
CA ILE A 280 -8.65 0.19 2.11
C ILE A 280 -7.53 0.59 3.07
N VAL A 281 -7.28 -0.23 4.09
CA VAL A 281 -6.34 0.04 5.18
C VAL A 281 -5.29 -1.06 5.31
N SER A 282 -4.24 -0.78 6.07
CA SER A 282 -3.25 -1.78 6.48
C SER A 282 -3.62 -2.39 7.82
N ILE A 283 -3.22 -3.64 8.05
CA ILE A 283 -3.27 -4.27 9.39
C ILE A 283 -2.46 -3.48 10.44
N ASN A 284 -1.52 -2.62 9.99
CA ASN A 284 -0.71 -1.75 10.83
C ASN A 284 -1.38 -0.43 11.20
N ASP A 285 -2.56 -0.14 10.64
CA ASP A 285 -3.29 1.09 10.93
C ASP A 285 -4.02 0.99 12.28
N TYR A 286 -4.47 2.14 12.79
CA TYR A 286 -5.24 2.19 14.02
C TYR A 286 -6.72 1.84 13.76
N PHE A 287 -7.31 1.04 14.66
CA PHE A 287 -8.72 0.61 14.62
C PHE A 287 -9.42 1.00 15.92
N ASP A 288 -10.55 1.71 15.81
CA ASP A 288 -11.46 1.97 16.91
C ASP A 288 -12.37 0.73 17.14
N ASP A 289 -12.92 0.57 18.35
CA ASP A 289 -13.76 -0.60 18.69
C ASP A 289 -15.08 -0.66 17.92
N ASP A 290 -15.52 0.46 17.35
CA ASP A 290 -16.72 0.57 16.53
C ASP A 290 -16.44 0.41 15.02
N ASP A 291 -15.18 0.18 14.64
CA ASP A 291 -14.84 -0.18 13.26
C ASP A 291 -15.21 -1.63 12.96
N TYR A 292 -15.66 -1.87 11.73
CA TYR A 292 -15.94 -3.17 11.14
C TYR A 292 -14.90 -3.43 10.04
N VAL A 293 -14.06 -4.45 10.25
CA VAL A 293 -12.92 -4.72 9.38
C VAL A 293 -13.11 -6.06 8.68
N PHE A 294 -12.99 -6.06 7.35
CA PHE A 294 -12.94 -7.28 6.55
C PHE A 294 -11.50 -7.48 6.09
N TYR A 295 -10.87 -8.58 6.52
CA TYR A 295 -9.55 -9.00 6.09
C TYR A 295 -9.68 -10.13 5.08
N LEU A 296 -9.56 -9.78 3.80
CA LEU A 296 -9.65 -10.71 2.68
C LEU A 296 -8.28 -11.23 2.29
N GLY A 297 -8.26 -12.42 1.69
CA GLY A 297 -7.04 -13.05 1.22
C GLY A 297 -6.08 -13.37 2.36
N TYR A 298 -6.60 -13.88 3.47
CA TYR A 298 -5.82 -14.37 4.61
C TYR A 298 -5.11 -15.70 4.29
N ASN A 299 -4.36 -15.67 3.20
CA ASN A 299 -3.57 -16.75 2.67
C ASN A 299 -2.11 -16.62 3.13
N LYS A 300 -1.43 -17.75 3.27
CA LYS A 300 -0.02 -17.81 3.66
C LYS A 300 0.86 -17.03 2.67
N GLU A 301 0.52 -17.10 1.39
CA GLU A 301 1.22 -16.45 0.29
C GLU A 301 1.13 -14.92 0.36
N ASN A 302 0.09 -14.39 1.00
CA ASN A 302 -0.10 -12.95 1.20
C ASN A 302 0.66 -12.41 2.43
N ILE A 303 1.24 -13.27 3.26
CA ILE A 303 2.12 -12.87 4.37
C ILE A 303 3.56 -12.76 3.87
N VAL A 304 4.01 -11.52 3.62
CA VAL A 304 5.37 -11.25 3.17
C VAL A 304 6.37 -11.57 4.28
N LEU A 305 7.24 -12.57 4.09
CA LEU A 305 8.31 -12.93 5.02
C LEU A 305 9.69 -12.44 4.52
N TYR A 306 10.59 -12.17 5.45
CA TYR A 306 11.99 -11.87 5.19
C TYR A 306 12.71 -13.11 4.63
N LYS A 307 13.61 -12.89 3.68
CA LYS A 307 14.45 -13.92 3.05
C LYS A 307 15.92 -13.57 3.25
N ASP A 308 16.79 -14.58 3.23
CA ASP A 308 18.24 -14.39 3.28
C ASP A 308 18.81 -14.07 1.88
N ASN A 309 18.41 -12.92 1.34
CA ASN A 309 18.82 -12.44 0.02
C ASN A 309 19.16 -10.94 -0.01
N GLU A 310 19.36 -10.35 1.15
CA GLU A 310 19.79 -8.96 1.30
C GLU A 310 21.30 -8.81 1.01
N TYR A 311 21.79 -7.56 1.04
CA TYR A 311 23.19 -7.26 0.76
C TYR A 311 24.14 -8.05 1.67
N PHE A 312 23.86 -8.10 2.97
CA PHE A 312 24.52 -9.01 3.91
C PHE A 312 23.63 -10.23 4.14
N ASN A 313 24.23 -11.42 4.05
CA ASN A 313 23.50 -12.66 4.39
C ASN A 313 23.38 -12.83 5.91
N ASP A 314 22.55 -13.75 6.36
CA ASP A 314 22.28 -13.96 7.79
C ASP A 314 23.56 -14.29 8.60
N LYS A 315 24.53 -15.00 8.01
CA LYS A 315 25.82 -15.27 8.68
C LYS A 315 26.63 -13.98 8.88
N GLU A 316 26.68 -13.12 7.87
CA GLU A 316 27.34 -11.80 7.94
C GLU A 316 26.61 -10.88 8.93
N LYS A 317 25.26 -10.89 8.94
CA LYS A 317 24.45 -10.12 9.88
C LYS A 317 24.72 -10.50 11.33
N VAL A 318 24.86 -11.80 11.64
CA VAL A 318 25.21 -12.26 12.99
C VAL A 318 26.56 -11.67 13.45
N ILE A 319 27.58 -11.67 12.58
CA ILE A 319 28.89 -11.07 12.89
C ILE A 319 28.78 -9.58 13.16
N LEU A 320 27.95 -8.88 12.38
CA LEU A 320 27.71 -7.44 12.55
C LEU A 320 26.89 -7.13 13.82
N GLY A 321 26.13 -8.11 14.32
CA GLY A 321 25.22 -7.98 15.47
C GLY A 321 23.81 -7.55 15.08
N TYR A 322 23.37 -7.87 13.86
CA TYR A 322 22.05 -7.53 13.32
C TYR A 322 21.10 -8.73 13.31
N ASP A 323 19.83 -8.44 13.02
CA ASP A 323 18.79 -9.45 12.98
C ASP A 323 18.91 -10.34 11.75
N THR A 324 18.77 -11.64 11.96
CA THR A 324 18.63 -12.61 10.87
C THR A 324 17.22 -12.59 10.30
N SER A 325 17.05 -13.10 9.09
CA SER A 325 15.73 -13.27 8.47
C SER A 325 14.78 -14.10 9.35
N ILE A 326 15.31 -15.10 10.06
CA ILE A 326 14.56 -15.95 10.99
C ILE A 326 14.02 -15.15 12.18
N GLU A 327 14.88 -14.37 12.83
CA GLU A 327 14.49 -13.53 13.98
C GLU A 327 13.42 -12.50 13.57
N LEU A 328 13.62 -11.82 12.44
CA LEU A 328 12.64 -10.86 11.91
C LEU A 328 11.30 -11.52 11.59
N ASN A 329 11.32 -12.73 11.02
CA ASN A 329 10.11 -13.48 10.72
C ASN A 329 9.35 -13.91 11.98
N ILE A 330 10.05 -14.32 13.04
CA ILE A 330 9.40 -14.65 14.32
C ILE A 330 8.68 -13.43 14.88
N ASN A 331 9.37 -12.29 14.96
CA ASN A 331 8.78 -11.05 15.47
C ASN A 331 7.58 -10.58 14.62
N LYS A 332 7.71 -10.66 13.29
CA LYS A 332 6.63 -10.30 12.36
C LYS A 332 5.37 -11.15 12.55
N LYS A 333 5.53 -12.46 12.78
CA LYS A 333 4.39 -13.35 13.04
C LYS A 333 3.68 -12.98 14.35
N ILE A 334 4.44 -12.72 15.41
CA ILE A 334 3.89 -12.30 16.71
C ILE A 334 3.15 -10.96 16.57
N GLU A 335 3.75 -10.00 15.87
CA GLU A 335 3.15 -8.69 15.57
C GLU A 335 1.81 -8.83 14.83
N ILE A 336 1.76 -9.62 13.75
CA ILE A 336 0.54 -9.83 12.98
C ILE A 336 -0.55 -10.44 13.87
N ILE A 337 -0.23 -11.46 14.68
CA ILE A 337 -1.21 -12.09 15.59
C ILE A 337 -1.78 -11.05 16.56
N LYS A 338 -0.93 -10.26 17.22
CA LYS A 338 -1.37 -9.20 18.15
C LYS A 338 -2.29 -8.20 17.46
N LYS A 339 -1.94 -7.75 16.26
CA LYS A 339 -2.71 -6.77 15.50
C LYS A 339 -4.06 -7.30 15.04
N ILE A 340 -4.12 -8.54 14.56
CA ILE A 340 -5.38 -9.18 14.17
C ILE A 340 -6.31 -9.29 15.38
N LYS A 341 -5.81 -9.79 16.52
CA LYS A 341 -6.60 -9.93 17.74
C LYS A 341 -6.99 -8.62 18.42
N ASN A 342 -6.34 -7.52 18.06
CA ASN A 342 -6.67 -6.19 18.57
C ASN A 342 -7.92 -5.57 17.92
N ILE A 343 -8.41 -6.15 16.83
CA ILE A 343 -9.58 -5.64 16.09
C ILE A 343 -10.85 -6.31 16.61
N LYS A 344 -11.79 -5.51 17.14
CA LYS A 344 -13.01 -6.03 17.78
C LYS A 344 -13.97 -6.71 16.81
N ASN A 345 -14.37 -6.01 15.73
CA ASN A 345 -15.33 -6.52 14.75
C ASN A 345 -14.60 -6.94 13.47
N LEU A 346 -13.78 -7.99 13.57
CA LEU A 346 -13.00 -8.52 12.47
C LEU A 346 -13.70 -9.71 11.80
N THR A 347 -13.81 -9.67 10.47
CA THR A 347 -14.18 -10.82 9.63
C THR A 347 -12.99 -11.20 8.77
N ILE A 348 -12.57 -12.46 8.81
CA ILE A 348 -11.41 -12.97 8.07
C ILE A 348 -11.88 -13.97 7.02
N SER A 349 -11.38 -13.84 5.80
CA SER A 349 -11.66 -14.78 4.71
C SER A 349 -10.42 -15.06 3.86
N TYR A 350 -10.47 -16.15 3.10
CA TYR A 350 -9.42 -16.52 2.15
C TYR A 350 -9.97 -17.31 0.96
N LYS A 351 -9.20 -17.31 -0.13
CA LYS A 351 -9.46 -18.10 -1.34
C LYS A 351 -8.60 -19.36 -1.39
N LEU A 352 -9.03 -20.36 -2.15
CA LEU A 352 -8.26 -21.57 -2.47
C LEU A 352 -7.56 -21.51 -3.83
N PHE A 353 -8.12 -20.77 -4.79
CA PHE A 353 -7.69 -20.81 -6.18
C PHE A 353 -7.69 -19.44 -6.84
N ASP A 354 -6.77 -19.26 -7.78
CA ASP A 354 -6.88 -18.27 -8.85
C ASP A 354 -6.31 -18.82 -10.17
N ASN A 355 -6.21 -17.96 -11.19
CA ASN A 355 -5.65 -18.33 -12.49
C ASN A 355 -4.16 -18.73 -12.44
N SER A 356 -3.45 -18.36 -11.38
CA SER A 356 -2.01 -18.57 -11.18
C SER A 356 -1.71 -19.83 -10.36
N GLY A 357 -2.67 -20.35 -9.60
CA GLY A 357 -2.54 -21.61 -8.88
C GLY A 357 -3.36 -21.71 -7.60
N ASN A 358 -2.90 -22.58 -6.70
CA ASN A 358 -3.55 -22.87 -5.43
C ASN A 358 -2.98 -21.98 -4.31
N TYR A 359 -3.82 -21.63 -3.36
CA TYR A 359 -3.48 -20.83 -2.19
C TYR A 359 -3.75 -21.62 -0.91
N THR A 360 -2.96 -21.31 0.12
CA THR A 360 -3.08 -21.97 1.41
C THR A 360 -3.62 -20.98 2.43
N ARG A 361 -4.54 -21.39 3.30
CA ARG A 361 -4.93 -20.60 4.47
C ARG A 361 -3.71 -20.25 5.32
N CYS A 362 -3.64 -19.03 5.83
CA CYS A 362 -2.61 -18.66 6.79
C CYS A 362 -2.79 -19.41 8.13
N ASP A 363 -1.68 -19.89 8.70
CA ASP A 363 -1.59 -20.73 9.90
C ASP A 363 -1.23 -19.97 11.18
N LEU A 364 -1.24 -18.62 11.14
CA LEU A 364 -0.89 -17.80 12.31
C LEU A 364 -1.95 -17.85 13.41
N ILE A 365 -3.19 -18.19 13.07
CA ILE A 365 -4.25 -18.38 14.04
C ILE A 365 -4.82 -19.79 13.85
N ASN A 366 -4.63 -20.60 14.88
CA ASN A 366 -5.00 -22.01 14.90
C ASN A 366 -6.28 -22.21 15.73
N ASP A 367 -6.85 -23.41 15.67
CA ASP A 367 -8.03 -23.82 16.44
C ASP A 367 -9.27 -22.94 16.16
N ILE A 368 -9.46 -22.56 14.90
CA ILE A 368 -10.61 -21.77 14.42
C ILE A 368 -11.53 -22.63 13.56
N ASN A 369 -12.83 -22.41 13.71
CA ASN A 369 -13.86 -22.96 12.84
C ASN A 369 -13.76 -22.40 11.41
N ILE A 370 -13.80 -23.28 10.41
CA ILE A 370 -13.80 -22.90 8.99
C ILE A 370 -15.24 -22.96 8.49
N ILE A 371 -15.69 -21.88 7.86
CA ILE A 371 -17.01 -21.79 7.23
C ILE A 371 -16.83 -21.74 5.71
N ASP A 372 -17.30 -22.78 5.01
CA ASP A 372 -17.14 -22.98 3.55
C ASP A 372 -18.48 -23.04 2.80
N ASN A 373 -19.60 -22.94 3.51
CA ASN A 373 -20.94 -23.20 2.98
C ASN A 373 -21.71 -21.93 2.60
N TYR A 374 -21.00 -20.85 2.26
CA TYR A 374 -21.61 -19.59 1.88
C TYR A 374 -22.51 -19.73 0.64
N LYS A 375 -23.69 -19.12 0.70
CA LYS A 375 -24.63 -19.06 -0.44
C LYS A 375 -24.83 -17.62 -0.85
N THR A 376 -24.64 -17.36 -2.14
CA THR A 376 -24.88 -16.05 -2.76
C THR A 376 -26.28 -15.54 -2.45
N LYS A 377 -26.37 -14.27 -2.05
CA LYS A 377 -27.67 -13.60 -1.85
C LYS A 377 -28.07 -12.86 -3.13
N TYR A 378 -29.36 -12.95 -3.47
CA TYR A 378 -29.94 -12.27 -4.63
C TYR A 378 -30.69 -10.98 -4.27
N THR A 379 -30.53 -10.48 -3.05
CA THR A 379 -31.29 -9.31 -2.56
C THR A 379 -30.59 -7.98 -2.82
N ASN A 380 -29.29 -7.98 -3.11
CA ASN A 380 -28.44 -6.80 -2.95
C ASN A 380 -28.09 -6.09 -4.29
N SER A 381 -28.17 -6.77 -5.44
CA SER A 381 -27.97 -6.13 -6.75
C SER A 381 -28.74 -6.82 -7.88
N ASN A 382 -29.71 -6.11 -8.47
CA ASN A 382 -30.41 -6.55 -9.67
C ASN A 382 -29.47 -6.76 -10.86
N MET A 383 -28.44 -5.92 -10.99
CA MET A 383 -27.47 -6.04 -12.08
C MET A 383 -26.63 -7.31 -11.91
N MET A 384 -26.17 -7.60 -10.68
CA MET A 384 -25.43 -8.84 -10.43
C MET A 384 -26.30 -10.07 -10.65
N ASN A 385 -27.57 -10.04 -10.25
CA ASN A 385 -28.49 -11.16 -10.48
C ASN A 385 -28.67 -11.48 -11.96
N LYS A 386 -28.74 -10.46 -12.82
CA LYS A 386 -28.74 -10.63 -14.28
C LYS A 386 -27.44 -11.26 -14.80
N ILE A 387 -26.29 -10.86 -14.24
CA ILE A 387 -25.00 -11.46 -14.58
C ILE A 387 -24.94 -12.93 -14.15
N PHE A 388 -25.40 -13.26 -12.93
CA PHE A 388 -25.48 -14.64 -12.46
C PHE A 388 -26.40 -15.47 -13.34
N LEU A 389 -27.57 -14.95 -13.74
CA LEU A 389 -28.46 -15.64 -14.67
C LEU A 389 -27.75 -15.94 -15.99
N ALA A 390 -27.06 -14.96 -16.58
CA ALA A 390 -26.32 -15.15 -17.82
C ALA A 390 -25.21 -16.23 -17.68
N MET A 391 -24.45 -16.21 -16.60
CA MET A 391 -23.41 -17.22 -16.32
C MET A 391 -24.00 -18.62 -16.17
N LYS A 392 -25.13 -18.75 -15.44
CA LYS A 392 -25.79 -20.03 -15.21
C LYS A 392 -26.45 -20.57 -16.50
N LEU A 393 -27.02 -19.70 -17.34
CA LEU A 393 -27.50 -20.08 -18.67
C LEU A 393 -26.35 -20.52 -19.58
N ASP A 394 -25.18 -19.90 -19.49
CA ASP A 394 -24.00 -20.32 -20.27
C ASP A 394 -23.56 -21.75 -19.92
N ASN A 395 -23.51 -22.09 -18.63
CA ASN A 395 -23.23 -23.45 -18.20
C ASN A 395 -24.29 -24.46 -18.65
N LEU A 396 -25.56 -24.07 -18.59
CA LEU A 396 -26.66 -24.89 -19.08
C LEU A 396 -26.56 -25.14 -20.59
N VAL A 397 -26.33 -24.10 -21.39
CA VAL A 397 -26.29 -24.22 -22.85
C VAL A 397 -25.03 -24.94 -23.34
N LYS A 398 -23.86 -24.66 -22.75
CA LYS A 398 -22.58 -25.23 -23.21
C LYS A 398 -22.33 -26.64 -22.68
N TYR A 399 -22.73 -26.91 -21.44
CA TYR A 399 -22.34 -28.14 -20.73
C TYR A 399 -23.54 -28.96 -20.25
N ASN A 400 -24.77 -28.50 -20.49
CA ASN A 400 -26.00 -29.14 -20.01
C ASN A 400 -26.06 -29.26 -18.47
N ILE A 401 -25.42 -28.33 -17.76
CA ILE A 401 -25.40 -28.29 -16.29
C ILE A 401 -26.45 -27.28 -15.82
N LYS A 402 -27.57 -27.76 -15.26
CA LYS A 402 -28.62 -26.91 -14.68
C LYS A 402 -28.31 -26.56 -13.23
N ASP A 403 -27.99 -25.30 -12.99
CA ASP A 403 -27.85 -24.76 -11.63
C ASP A 403 -29.23 -24.60 -10.96
N LYS A 404 -29.30 -24.90 -9.66
CA LYS A 404 -30.52 -24.90 -8.83
C LYS A 404 -31.24 -23.55 -8.78
N ASP A 405 -30.51 -22.43 -8.90
CA ASP A 405 -31.11 -21.10 -8.78
C ASP A 405 -31.49 -20.50 -10.15
N ILE A 406 -31.33 -21.23 -11.27
CA ILE A 406 -31.73 -20.75 -12.60
C ILE A 406 -33.22 -20.42 -12.64
N ASP A 407 -34.07 -21.28 -12.09
CA ASP A 407 -35.52 -21.09 -12.14
C ASP A 407 -35.96 -19.87 -11.29
N LEU A 408 -35.28 -19.64 -10.16
CA LEU A 408 -35.48 -18.45 -9.33
C LEU A 408 -35.06 -17.17 -10.07
N LEU A 409 -33.92 -17.18 -10.75
CA LEU A 409 -33.42 -15.99 -11.43
C LEU A 409 -34.19 -15.69 -12.72
N SER A 410 -34.50 -16.70 -13.53
CA SER A 410 -35.20 -16.52 -14.81
C SER A 410 -36.66 -16.09 -14.64
N SER A 411 -37.29 -16.45 -13.52
CA SER A 411 -38.65 -15.97 -13.19
C SER A 411 -38.70 -14.50 -12.78
N ASN A 412 -37.58 -13.94 -12.30
CA ASN A 412 -37.50 -12.56 -11.80
C ASN A 412 -36.76 -11.61 -12.77
N TYR A 413 -35.95 -12.14 -13.69
CA TYR A 413 -35.12 -11.35 -14.58
C TYR A 413 -35.22 -11.83 -16.02
N ASP A 414 -35.51 -10.89 -16.91
CA ASP A 414 -35.36 -11.07 -18.36
C ASP A 414 -34.04 -10.45 -18.84
N ILE A 415 -33.29 -11.21 -19.64
CA ILE A 415 -32.00 -10.81 -20.22
C ILE A 415 -31.93 -11.21 -21.70
N PRO A 416 -31.32 -10.38 -22.58
CA PRO A 416 -31.17 -10.67 -24.00
C PRO A 416 -30.08 -11.73 -24.27
N TYR A 417 -30.16 -12.89 -23.62
CA TYR A 417 -29.17 -13.97 -23.74
C TYR A 417 -29.23 -14.60 -25.14
N MET A 418 -28.08 -14.72 -25.80
CA MET A 418 -27.94 -15.17 -27.20
C MET A 418 -28.73 -14.37 -28.25
N GLN A 419 -29.25 -13.19 -27.90
CA GLN A 419 -29.97 -12.31 -28.84
C GLN A 419 -29.02 -11.32 -29.56
N TYR A 420 -27.70 -11.47 -29.40
CA TYR A 420 -26.72 -10.58 -30.01
C TYR A 420 -26.62 -10.83 -31.52
N ASP A 421 -27.05 -9.84 -32.32
CA ASP A 421 -26.90 -9.86 -33.77
C ASP A 421 -25.57 -9.22 -34.20
N ASN A 422 -24.65 -10.04 -34.69
CA ASN A 422 -23.34 -9.61 -35.22
C ASN A 422 -23.44 -8.88 -36.57
N LYS A 423 -24.62 -8.72 -37.15
CA LYS A 423 -24.77 -7.97 -38.40
C LYS A 423 -24.27 -6.54 -38.22
N TYR A 424 -23.52 -6.07 -39.21
CA TYR A 424 -23.07 -4.69 -39.27
C TYR A 424 -24.27 -3.75 -39.38
N HIS A 425 -24.54 -3.01 -38.31
CA HIS A 425 -25.51 -1.92 -38.32
C HIS A 425 -24.75 -0.65 -38.70
N SER A 426 -24.92 -0.19 -39.95
CA SER A 426 -24.30 1.07 -40.39
C SER A 426 -24.71 2.22 -39.46
N VAL A 427 -23.76 3.08 -39.09
CA VAL A 427 -24.05 4.29 -38.33
C VAL A 427 -25.07 5.13 -39.09
N ASP A 428 -26.18 5.49 -38.43
CA ASP A 428 -27.16 6.41 -38.99
C ASP A 428 -26.48 7.72 -39.34
N LYS A 429 -26.32 7.98 -40.64
CA LYS A 429 -25.64 9.15 -41.18
C LYS A 429 -26.21 10.44 -40.63
N ASN A 430 -27.53 10.52 -40.43
CA ASN A 430 -28.17 11.73 -39.92
C ASN A 430 -27.79 12.01 -38.47
N LYS A 431 -27.71 10.97 -37.63
CA LYS A 431 -27.22 11.10 -36.24
C LYS A 431 -25.75 11.47 -36.20
N LEU A 432 -24.93 10.87 -37.07
CA LEU A 432 -23.50 11.19 -37.17
C LEU A 432 -23.27 12.63 -37.60
N TYR A 433 -23.92 13.09 -38.68
CA TYR A 433 -23.81 14.46 -39.17
C TYR A 433 -24.27 15.49 -38.13
N LYS A 434 -25.36 15.18 -37.40
CA LYS A 434 -25.85 16.01 -36.29
C LYS A 434 -24.85 16.08 -35.14
N TYR A 435 -24.23 14.95 -34.76
CA TYR A 435 -23.21 14.93 -33.71
C TYR A 435 -21.93 15.66 -34.10
N LEU A 436 -21.51 15.53 -35.37
CA LEU A 436 -20.33 16.21 -35.92
C LEU A 436 -20.58 17.68 -36.27
N ASN A 437 -21.80 18.20 -36.06
CA ASN A 437 -22.22 19.55 -36.46
C ASN A 437 -21.84 19.89 -37.91
N ASN A 438 -21.91 18.91 -38.81
CA ASN A 438 -21.49 19.03 -40.22
C ASN A 438 -20.05 19.56 -40.43
N LYS A 439 -19.17 19.50 -39.42
CA LYS A 439 -17.80 20.06 -39.51
C LYS A 439 -16.77 19.11 -40.13
N LEU A 440 -17.13 17.84 -40.32
CA LEU A 440 -16.27 16.81 -40.91
C LEU A 440 -17.01 16.17 -42.09
N LEU A 441 -16.62 16.58 -43.30
CA LEU A 441 -16.94 15.86 -44.54
C LEU A 441 -15.81 14.85 -44.75
N LEU A 442 -16.05 13.58 -44.42
CA LEU A 442 -15.18 12.49 -44.86
C LEU A 442 -15.38 12.36 -46.38
N SER A 443 -14.40 12.85 -47.14
CA SER A 443 -14.27 12.65 -48.59
C SER A 443 -13.90 11.21 -48.93
#